data_AF-A0A5N5L9I0-F1
#
_entry.id   AF-A0A5N5L9I0-F1
#
_cell.length_a   1.000
_cell.length_b   1.000
_cell.length_c   1.000
_cell.angle_alpha   90.00
_cell.angle_beta   90.00
_cell.angle_gamma   90.00
#
_symmetry.space_group_name_H-M   'P 1'
#
loop_
_entity.id
_entity.type
_entity.pdbx_description
1 polymer ?
#
loop_
_entity_poly.entity_id
_entity_poly.type
_entity_poly.pdbx_seq_one_letter_code
_entity_poly.pdbx_strand_id
1 'polypeptide(L)'
;RRGSDNTTTNIAPLSAGGVANAGAQDSFCAGTTCLITIIYDQSGRGNHLTQAPPGGFRGPETNGYDNLASATGAPVTLNGQKAYGVFVSPGTGYRNNKVSGSATGDAAEGMYAVFDGTHYNGGCCFDYGNAETNSLDTGNGHMEALYYGDNTAWGSGSGSGPWIMADLENGLFSGVNPKNNAGDPSISYRFVTAILKGQPNQWAIRGANAASGSLSTYYNGVRPANGYNPMKKEGAIILGIGGDNSVSAQGTFYEGVMTTGFPSDATENAVQANIVAAKYATTSLTSGPGLTVGASISLRATTPGYDTRYLAHTGSTVNTQVVTSSSATLLKQQASWTVRAGLGNSACYSFESRDTPGSFIRHNNFVLVLGANDGSKQMHEDATFCAQSGLNGQGNSIRAWNYPTCWFRHYDNVGYAARNGGVHFFDAAGSFNNDASWVVSTGFA
;
A
#
# COMPACT_ATOMS: atom_id res chain seq x y z
N ARG A 1 14.36 3.70 7.29
CA ARG A 1 15.46 4.48 6.65
C ARG A 1 14.91 5.82 6.20
N ARG A 2 15.63 6.92 6.41
CA ARG A 2 15.23 8.25 5.92
C ARG A 2 15.99 8.65 4.65
N GLY A 3 15.34 9.38 3.75
CA GLY A 3 15.92 9.79 2.46
C GLY A 3 16.95 10.91 2.54
N SER A 4 17.01 11.65 3.65
CA SER A 4 17.93 12.78 3.81
C SER A 4 19.40 12.37 3.89
N ASP A 5 19.71 11.25 4.54
CA ASP A 5 21.09 10.80 4.78
C ASP A 5 21.24 9.27 4.77
N ASN A 6 20.20 8.54 4.37
CA ASN A 6 20.17 7.07 4.33
C ASN A 6 20.40 6.36 5.67
N THR A 7 20.38 7.08 6.79
CA THR A 7 20.47 6.45 8.12
C THR A 7 19.20 5.67 8.44
N THR A 8 19.32 4.74 9.40
CA THR A 8 18.24 3.89 9.87
C THR A 8 18.02 4.08 11.37
N THR A 9 16.79 3.82 11.80
CA THR A 9 16.43 3.67 13.21
C THR A 9 15.38 2.57 13.32
N ASN A 10 15.32 1.91 14.48
CA ASN A 10 14.30 0.93 14.79
C ASN A 10 13.17 1.61 15.58
N ILE A 11 11.93 1.23 15.30
CA ILE A 11 10.75 1.69 16.05
C ILE A 11 10.30 0.57 16.97
N ALA A 12 10.54 0.73 18.27
CA ALA A 12 10.08 -0.20 19.30
C ALA A 12 8.67 0.19 19.81
N PRO A 13 7.97 -0.75 20.47
CA PRO A 13 6.78 -0.43 21.27
C PRO A 13 7.06 0.63 22.35
N LEU A 14 6.03 1.41 22.71
CA LEU A 14 6.09 2.37 23.83
C LEU A 14 6.34 1.67 25.18
N SER A 15 5.88 0.43 25.31
CA SER A 15 6.11 -0.46 26.45
C SER A 15 6.07 -1.91 25.97
N ALA A 16 6.56 -2.86 26.76
CA ALA A 16 6.44 -4.28 26.43
C ALA A 16 4.98 -4.67 26.12
N GLY A 17 4.75 -5.30 24.96
CA GLY A 17 3.40 -5.65 24.47
C GLY A 17 2.52 -4.46 24.06
N GLY A 18 3.07 -3.25 23.96
CA GLY A 18 2.33 -2.04 23.61
C GLY A 18 2.38 -1.66 22.13
N VAL A 19 1.74 -0.53 21.80
CA VAL A 19 1.72 0.06 20.45
C VAL A 19 3.09 0.64 20.09
N ALA A 20 3.45 0.59 18.80
CA ALA A 20 4.69 1.17 18.28
C ALA A 20 4.83 2.67 18.61
N ASN A 21 6.06 3.12 18.88
CA ASN A 21 6.35 4.53 19.15
C ASN A 21 6.35 5.37 17.85
N ALA A 22 5.15 5.73 17.37
CA ALA A 22 5.00 6.58 16.18
C ALA A 22 5.66 7.96 16.34
N GLY A 23 5.77 8.50 17.56
CA GLY A 23 6.44 9.78 17.82
C GLY A 23 7.94 9.74 17.49
N ALA A 24 8.60 8.60 17.76
CA ALA A 24 9.99 8.39 17.36
C ALA A 24 10.14 8.32 15.82
N GLN A 25 9.20 7.68 15.13
CA GLN A 25 9.19 7.68 13.67
C GLN A 25 8.97 9.09 13.10
N ASP A 26 7.98 9.82 13.60
CA ASP A 26 7.65 11.18 13.17
C ASP A 26 8.85 12.11 13.33
N SER A 27 9.56 12.00 14.46
CA SER A 27 10.77 12.80 14.74
C SER A 27 11.93 12.42 13.83
N PHE A 28 12.15 11.12 13.60
CA PHE A 28 13.24 10.64 12.73
C PHE A 28 13.03 11.03 11.26
N CYS A 29 11.78 11.04 10.81
CA CYS A 29 11.37 11.33 9.44
C CYS A 29 11.02 12.80 9.19
N ALA A 30 11.17 13.68 10.19
CA ALA A 30 10.85 15.09 10.06
C ALA A 30 11.64 15.77 8.93
N GLY A 31 10.95 16.52 8.07
CA GLY A 31 11.55 17.25 6.95
C GLY A 31 12.18 16.34 5.89
N THR A 32 11.76 15.07 5.78
CA THR A 32 12.25 14.15 4.75
C THR A 32 11.23 13.03 4.49
N THR A 33 11.60 12.08 3.65
CA THR A 33 10.82 10.87 3.35
C THR A 33 11.40 9.67 4.09
N CYS A 34 10.57 8.66 4.36
CA CYS A 34 10.99 7.45 5.06
C CYS A 34 10.44 6.18 4.42
N LEU A 35 11.27 5.14 4.41
CA LEU A 35 10.95 3.79 3.96
C LEU A 35 11.06 2.80 5.12
N ILE A 36 10.16 1.83 5.15
CA ILE A 36 10.22 0.67 6.06
C ILE A 36 11.18 -0.34 5.43
N THR A 37 12.40 -0.47 5.98
CA THR A 37 13.43 -1.35 5.40
C THR A 37 13.35 -2.79 5.92
N ILE A 38 12.87 -2.97 7.15
CA ILE A 38 12.80 -4.26 7.82
C ILE A 38 11.51 -4.29 8.64
N ILE A 39 10.77 -5.40 8.54
CA ILE A 39 9.69 -5.75 9.47
C ILE A 39 10.22 -6.89 10.33
N TYR A 40 10.51 -6.59 11.60
CA TYR A 40 11.15 -7.56 12.48
C TYR A 40 10.15 -8.62 12.98
N ASP A 41 10.51 -9.89 12.78
CA ASP A 41 9.93 -11.02 13.49
C ASP A 41 10.15 -10.92 15.01
N GLN A 42 9.04 -10.85 15.75
CA GLN A 42 9.01 -10.72 17.21
C GLN A 42 9.14 -12.07 17.94
N SER A 43 9.07 -13.21 17.24
CA SER A 43 9.11 -14.55 17.84
C SER A 43 10.49 -14.96 18.36
N GLY A 44 11.54 -14.21 18.01
CA GLY A 44 12.93 -14.55 18.30
C GLY A 44 13.55 -15.56 17.33
N ARG A 45 12.83 -15.96 16.27
CA ARG A 45 13.34 -16.88 15.24
C ARG A 45 14.21 -16.19 14.18
N GLY A 46 14.18 -14.86 14.14
CA GLY A 46 14.99 -14.08 13.20
C GLY A 46 14.41 -14.06 11.78
N ASN A 47 13.13 -14.39 11.62
CA ASN A 47 12.42 -14.43 10.34
C ASN A 47 12.01 -13.02 9.87
N HIS A 48 12.91 -12.05 9.98
CA HIS A 48 12.63 -10.66 9.62
C HIS A 48 12.33 -10.55 8.13
N LEU A 49 11.35 -9.73 7.76
CA LEU A 49 11.05 -9.45 6.36
C LEU A 49 11.85 -8.25 5.89
N THR A 50 12.55 -8.41 4.77
CA THR A 50 13.36 -7.38 4.12
C THR A 50 12.88 -7.15 2.69
N GLN A 51 13.46 -6.19 1.98
CA GLN A 51 13.16 -5.94 0.56
C GLN A 51 13.19 -7.25 -0.24
N ALA A 52 12.10 -7.53 -0.97
CA ALA A 52 12.01 -8.76 -1.74
C ALA A 52 12.99 -8.76 -2.93
N PRO A 53 13.72 -9.88 -3.15
CA PRO A 53 14.62 -10.04 -4.29
C PRO A 53 13.82 -10.38 -5.57
N PRO A 54 14.41 -10.22 -6.76
CA PRO A 54 13.81 -10.71 -7.99
C PRO A 54 13.57 -12.22 -7.96
N GLY A 55 12.55 -12.65 -8.68
CA GLY A 55 12.15 -14.05 -8.83
C GLY A 55 11.83 -14.40 -10.28
N GLY A 56 10.73 -15.14 -10.48
CA GLY A 56 10.13 -15.38 -11.79
C GLY A 56 9.74 -14.06 -12.47
N PHE A 57 9.28 -13.11 -11.66
CA PHE A 57 9.10 -11.72 -12.05
C PHE A 57 10.12 -10.79 -11.38
N ARG A 58 10.40 -9.67 -12.06
CA ARG A 58 11.32 -8.65 -11.56
C ARG A 58 10.53 -7.50 -10.97
N GLY A 59 10.94 -7.05 -9.79
CA GLY A 59 10.46 -5.80 -9.22
C GLY A 59 10.99 -4.57 -9.98
N PRO A 60 10.41 -3.39 -9.71
CA PRO A 60 10.76 -2.15 -10.41
C PRO A 60 12.00 -1.44 -9.87
N GLU A 61 12.58 -1.88 -8.76
CA GLU A 61 13.80 -1.28 -8.20
C GLU A 61 15.08 -1.79 -8.86
N THR A 62 16.19 -1.14 -8.51
CA THR A 62 17.52 -1.49 -8.98
C THR A 62 17.80 -2.99 -8.85
N ASN A 63 18.39 -3.58 -9.88
CA ASN A 63 18.66 -5.03 -10.00
C ASN A 63 17.41 -5.93 -10.00
N GLY A 64 16.21 -5.38 -10.17
CA GLY A 64 14.96 -6.14 -10.18
C GLY A 64 14.41 -6.45 -8.79
N TYR A 65 14.93 -5.80 -7.75
CA TYR A 65 14.30 -5.86 -6.42
C TYR A 65 12.94 -5.19 -6.45
N ASP A 66 12.12 -5.48 -5.45
CA ASP A 66 10.86 -4.79 -5.24
C ASP A 66 11.07 -3.45 -4.52
N ASN A 67 10.09 -2.56 -4.58
CA ASN A 67 10.08 -1.34 -3.79
C ASN A 67 9.97 -1.67 -2.30
N LEU A 68 10.50 -0.76 -1.47
CA LEU A 68 10.13 -0.69 -0.05
C LEU A 68 8.92 0.23 0.13
N ALA A 69 8.07 -0.09 1.10
CA ALA A 69 6.91 0.72 1.44
C ALA A 69 7.30 2.03 2.15
N SER A 70 6.47 3.06 1.93
CA SER A 70 6.52 4.30 2.69
C SER A 70 6.18 4.06 4.16
N ALA A 71 6.90 4.73 5.06
CA ALA A 71 6.63 4.62 6.49
C ALA A 71 5.37 5.39 6.95
N THR A 72 4.78 6.22 6.09
CA THR A 72 3.62 7.07 6.45
C THR A 72 2.38 6.82 5.59
N GLY A 73 2.36 5.73 4.81
CA GLY A 73 1.27 5.44 3.88
C GLY A 73 -0.01 4.95 4.54
N ALA A 74 0.09 4.30 5.70
CA ALA A 74 -1.06 3.71 6.40
C ALA A 74 -1.11 4.12 7.89
N PRO A 75 -1.30 5.41 8.21
CA PRO A 75 -1.46 5.85 9.59
C PRO A 75 -2.76 5.31 10.17
N VAL A 76 -2.69 4.84 11.41
CA VAL A 76 -3.84 4.33 12.17
C VAL A 76 -3.73 4.74 13.63
N THR A 77 -4.76 4.45 14.41
CA THR A 77 -4.66 4.38 15.86
C THR A 77 -5.05 3.00 16.37
N LEU A 78 -4.37 2.54 17.42
CA LEU A 78 -4.76 1.38 18.23
C LEU A 78 -5.14 1.93 19.61
N ASN A 79 -6.42 1.83 19.96
CA ASN A 79 -6.98 2.37 21.20
C ASN A 79 -6.57 3.85 21.45
N GLY A 80 -6.61 4.65 20.38
CA GLY A 80 -6.26 6.08 20.39
C GLY A 80 -4.77 6.40 20.28
N GLN A 81 -3.87 5.40 20.31
CA GLN A 81 -2.43 5.61 20.14
C GLN A 81 -2.04 5.49 18.66
N LYS A 82 -1.38 6.51 18.11
CA LYS A 82 -0.97 6.55 16.71
C LYS A 82 0.05 5.44 16.39
N ALA A 83 -0.13 4.79 15.26
CA ALA A 83 0.80 3.81 14.69
C ALA A 83 0.79 3.91 13.16
N TYR A 84 1.65 3.13 12.50
CA TYR A 84 1.76 3.06 11.06
C TYR A 84 1.75 1.60 10.60
N GLY A 85 0.87 1.27 9.65
CA GLY A 85 0.93 0.02 8.90
C GLY A 85 1.87 0.11 7.69
N VAL A 86 1.94 -0.98 6.94
CA VAL A 86 2.74 -1.14 5.72
C VAL A 86 1.81 -1.00 4.51
N PHE A 87 1.82 0.18 3.88
CA PHE A 87 1.07 0.43 2.65
C PHE A 87 1.88 -0.06 1.44
N VAL A 88 1.42 -1.14 0.81
CA VAL A 88 2.04 -1.79 -0.35
C VAL A 88 1.37 -1.29 -1.62
N SER A 89 2.05 -0.42 -2.36
CA SER A 89 1.66 -0.06 -3.73
C SER A 89 2.19 -1.11 -4.71
N PRO A 90 1.65 -1.21 -5.95
CA PRO A 90 2.19 -2.13 -6.94
C PRO A 90 3.71 -1.98 -7.12
N GLY A 91 4.39 -3.12 -7.22
CA GLY A 91 5.84 -3.20 -7.25
C GLY A 91 6.52 -3.25 -5.88
N THR A 92 5.78 -3.24 -4.76
CA THR A 92 6.33 -3.28 -3.39
C THR A 92 6.24 -4.68 -2.83
N GLY A 93 7.30 -5.17 -2.19
CA GLY A 93 7.33 -6.54 -1.67
C GLY A 93 8.35 -6.73 -0.57
N TYR A 94 8.00 -7.61 0.38
CA TYR A 94 8.91 -8.06 1.41
C TYR A 94 9.02 -9.58 1.44
N ARG A 95 10.21 -10.08 1.74
CA ARG A 95 10.49 -11.51 1.71
C ARG A 95 11.55 -11.95 2.71
N ASN A 96 11.46 -13.21 3.13
CA ASN A 96 12.56 -13.94 3.74
C ASN A 96 12.59 -15.39 3.21
N ASN A 97 13.65 -15.72 2.48
CA ASN A 97 13.87 -17.05 1.89
C ASN A 97 14.66 -18.02 2.80
N LYS A 98 15.14 -17.55 3.95
CA LYS A 98 15.99 -18.29 4.89
C LYS A 98 15.42 -18.21 6.28
N VAL A 99 14.32 -18.93 6.48
CA VAL A 99 13.52 -18.90 7.69
C VAL A 99 13.92 -20.01 8.68
N SER A 100 13.49 -19.86 9.92
CA SER A 100 13.63 -20.84 10.97
C SER A 100 12.27 -21.26 11.51
N GLY A 101 11.88 -22.51 11.22
CA GLY A 101 10.71 -23.20 11.81
C GLY A 101 9.33 -22.83 11.26
N SER A 102 9.26 -22.22 10.07
CA SER A 102 8.04 -22.28 9.25
C SER A 102 7.74 -23.73 8.85
N ALA A 103 6.47 -24.06 8.58
CA ALA A 103 6.10 -25.40 8.13
C ALA A 103 6.62 -25.66 6.70
N THR A 104 7.04 -26.90 6.46
CA THR A 104 7.48 -27.37 5.13
C THR A 104 6.80 -28.68 4.76
N GLY A 105 6.74 -29.00 3.48
CA GLY A 105 6.02 -30.18 2.98
C GLY A 105 4.54 -30.11 3.34
N ASP A 106 4.02 -31.19 3.92
CA ASP A 106 2.62 -31.32 4.34
C ASP A 106 2.41 -31.01 5.84
N ALA A 107 3.43 -30.46 6.51
CA ALA A 107 3.32 -30.09 7.92
C ALA A 107 2.21 -29.04 8.13
N ALA A 108 1.53 -29.12 9.27
CA ALA A 108 0.46 -28.21 9.59
C ALA A 108 0.96 -26.81 9.98
N GLU A 109 0.23 -25.79 9.56
CA GLU A 109 0.43 -24.40 9.96
C GLU A 109 -0.90 -23.64 10.04
N GLY A 110 -0.83 -22.45 10.62
CA GLY A 110 -1.87 -21.45 10.51
C GLY A 110 -1.25 -20.06 10.53
N MET A 111 -1.97 -19.09 9.99
CA MET A 111 -1.55 -17.71 9.88
C MET A 111 -2.75 -16.78 9.97
N TYR A 112 -2.49 -15.57 10.44
CA TYR A 112 -3.44 -14.47 10.30
C TYR A 112 -2.74 -13.21 9.84
N ALA A 113 -3.51 -12.32 9.24
CA ALA A 113 -3.12 -10.94 9.04
C ALA A 113 -4.32 -10.00 9.26
N VAL A 114 -4.01 -8.76 9.66
CA VAL A 114 -4.96 -7.65 9.64
C VAL A 114 -4.63 -6.77 8.43
N PHE A 115 -5.59 -6.66 7.51
CA PHE A 115 -5.46 -5.90 6.27
C PHE A 115 -6.37 -4.65 6.25
N ASP A 116 -6.07 -3.72 5.34
CA ASP A 116 -7.04 -2.69 4.91
C ASP A 116 -7.98 -3.28 3.87
N GLY A 117 -9.24 -3.52 4.22
CA GLY A 117 -10.18 -4.13 3.29
C GLY A 117 -10.63 -3.25 2.12
N THR A 118 -10.19 -1.99 2.09
CA THR A 118 -10.50 -1.03 1.03
C THR A 118 -9.31 -0.74 0.13
N HIS A 119 -8.12 -1.27 0.45
CA HIS A 119 -6.91 -1.12 -0.35
C HIS A 119 -6.54 -2.48 -0.95
N TYR A 120 -6.84 -2.67 -2.23
CA TYR A 120 -6.60 -3.90 -2.98
C TYR A 120 -6.66 -3.62 -4.49
N ASN A 121 -6.27 -4.58 -5.32
CA ASN A 121 -6.58 -4.61 -6.76
C ASN A 121 -6.65 -6.08 -7.25
N GLY A 122 -6.83 -6.25 -8.56
CA GLY A 122 -6.93 -7.56 -9.22
C GLY A 122 -5.59 -8.09 -9.74
N GLY A 123 -4.48 -7.43 -9.41
CA GLY A 123 -3.13 -7.85 -9.79
C GLY A 123 -2.67 -9.05 -8.95
N CYS A 124 -1.74 -9.84 -9.50
CA CYS A 124 -1.07 -10.88 -8.74
C CYS A 124 0.22 -10.38 -8.08
N CYS A 125 0.46 -10.66 -6.80
CA CYS A 125 -0.52 -11.14 -5.81
C CYS A 125 -0.28 -10.43 -4.47
N PHE A 126 -1.34 -10.08 -3.72
CA PHE A 126 -1.17 -9.42 -2.42
C PHE A 126 -1.26 -10.48 -1.33
N ASP A 127 -0.13 -11.16 -1.12
CA ASP A 127 -0.10 -12.32 -0.25
C ASP A 127 0.62 -12.05 1.07
N TYR A 128 0.32 -12.85 2.09
CA TYR A 128 1.11 -13.00 3.29
C TYR A 128 1.11 -14.46 3.74
N GLY A 129 2.28 -15.10 3.78
CA GLY A 129 2.38 -16.48 4.24
C GLY A 129 3.56 -17.26 3.67
N ASN A 130 3.36 -18.58 3.57
CA ASN A 130 4.36 -19.57 3.19
C ASN A 130 4.56 -19.58 1.67
N ALA A 131 5.82 -19.61 1.23
CA ALA A 131 6.18 -19.60 -0.17
C ALA A 131 7.48 -20.36 -0.46
N GLU A 132 7.85 -20.36 -1.75
CA GLU A 132 9.08 -20.93 -2.27
C GLU A 132 10.33 -20.21 -1.77
N THR A 133 11.40 -20.97 -1.59
CA THR A 133 12.69 -20.42 -1.11
C THR A 133 13.54 -19.82 -2.22
N ASN A 134 13.24 -20.12 -3.48
CA ASN A 134 13.98 -19.65 -4.64
C ASN A 134 13.32 -18.44 -5.35
N SER A 135 12.14 -18.01 -4.90
CA SER A 135 11.34 -16.94 -5.53
C SER A 135 10.87 -17.26 -6.94
N LEU A 136 10.73 -18.54 -7.27
CA LEU A 136 10.20 -19.04 -8.55
C LEU A 136 8.95 -19.87 -8.25
N ASP A 137 8.04 -19.93 -9.21
CA ASP A 137 6.98 -20.93 -9.21
C ASP A 137 7.64 -22.33 -9.32
N THR A 138 7.41 -23.16 -8.31
CA THR A 138 7.88 -24.55 -8.26
C THR A 138 6.74 -25.57 -8.33
N GLY A 139 5.53 -25.09 -8.60
CA GLY A 139 4.33 -25.85 -8.93
C GLY A 139 3.34 -26.01 -7.77
N ASN A 140 2.19 -26.57 -8.10
CA ASN A 140 1.06 -26.77 -7.18
C ASN A 140 1.46 -27.31 -5.80
N GLY A 141 1.01 -26.60 -4.76
CA GLY A 141 1.19 -26.97 -3.36
C GLY A 141 2.50 -26.48 -2.72
N HIS A 142 3.32 -25.71 -3.43
CA HIS A 142 4.57 -25.15 -2.90
C HIS A 142 4.39 -23.82 -2.12
N MET A 143 3.21 -23.20 -2.21
CA MET A 143 2.79 -22.08 -1.36
C MET A 143 1.65 -22.47 -0.40
N GLU A 144 1.52 -21.69 0.67
CA GLU A 144 0.29 -21.58 1.47
C GLU A 144 0.26 -20.17 2.08
N ALA A 145 -0.39 -19.23 1.39
CA ALA A 145 -0.41 -17.82 1.80
C ALA A 145 -1.84 -17.24 1.77
N LEU A 146 -2.11 -16.29 2.67
CA LEU A 146 -3.31 -15.47 2.62
C LEU A 146 -3.23 -14.55 1.42
N TYR A 147 -4.20 -14.62 0.51
CA TYR A 147 -4.43 -13.62 -0.53
C TYR A 147 -5.57 -12.70 -0.13
N TYR A 148 -5.45 -11.40 -0.44
CA TYR A 148 -6.56 -10.45 -0.34
C TYR A 148 -6.68 -9.54 -1.58
N GLY A 149 -7.80 -9.62 -2.30
CA GLY A 149 -8.06 -8.79 -3.46
C GLY A 149 -9.23 -9.29 -4.32
N ASP A 150 -9.37 -8.75 -5.53
CA ASP A 150 -10.48 -9.04 -6.46
C ASP A 150 -10.02 -9.73 -7.76
N ASN A 151 -8.85 -10.38 -7.74
CA ASN A 151 -8.37 -11.17 -8.87
C ASN A 151 -9.33 -12.36 -9.14
N THR A 152 -9.70 -12.56 -10.40
CA THR A 152 -10.59 -13.64 -10.86
C THR A 152 -9.95 -14.57 -11.90
N ALA A 153 -8.65 -14.44 -12.15
CA ALA A 153 -7.91 -15.32 -13.07
C ALA A 153 -7.96 -16.79 -12.60
N TRP A 154 -7.89 -17.01 -11.28
CA TRP A 154 -8.00 -18.33 -10.64
C TRP A 154 -9.38 -18.53 -10.01
N GLY A 155 -9.46 -18.49 -8.67
CA GLY A 155 -10.70 -18.60 -7.92
C GLY A 155 -11.37 -17.26 -7.67
N SER A 156 -12.64 -17.33 -7.24
CA SER A 156 -13.41 -16.16 -6.79
C SER A 156 -14.47 -16.58 -5.78
N GLY A 157 -14.92 -15.62 -4.98
CA GLY A 157 -16.07 -15.77 -4.07
C GLY A 157 -17.37 -15.25 -4.67
N SER A 158 -18.36 -15.00 -3.80
CA SER A 158 -19.59 -14.30 -4.15
C SER A 158 -19.39 -12.78 -4.21
N GLY A 159 -20.20 -12.08 -5.02
CA GLY A 159 -20.11 -10.63 -5.21
C GLY A 159 -18.97 -10.22 -6.15
N SER A 160 -18.41 -9.03 -5.93
CA SER A 160 -17.38 -8.41 -6.79
C SER A 160 -16.00 -8.33 -6.13
N GLY A 161 -15.82 -9.00 -4.99
CA GLY A 161 -14.62 -8.90 -4.18
C GLY A 161 -14.55 -7.60 -3.37
N PRO A 162 -13.46 -7.39 -2.64
CA PRO A 162 -12.34 -8.33 -2.50
C PRO A 162 -12.70 -9.55 -1.66
N TRP A 163 -11.93 -10.63 -1.80
CA TRP A 163 -12.10 -11.89 -1.09
C TRP A 163 -10.84 -12.23 -0.28
N ILE A 164 -11.01 -13.07 0.75
CA ILE A 164 -9.89 -13.74 1.42
C ILE A 164 -9.74 -15.10 0.76
N MET A 165 -8.62 -15.34 0.08
CA MET A 165 -8.34 -16.64 -0.55
C MET A 165 -7.03 -17.22 -0.02
N ALA A 166 -6.77 -18.48 -0.34
CA ALA A 166 -5.46 -19.10 -0.16
C ALA A 166 -4.72 -19.14 -1.50
N ASP A 167 -3.53 -18.57 -1.56
CA ASP A 167 -2.58 -18.90 -2.62
C ASP A 167 -1.89 -20.22 -2.27
N LEU A 168 -2.08 -21.23 -3.12
CA LEU A 168 -1.47 -22.56 -3.00
C LEU A 168 -0.48 -22.84 -4.14
N GLU A 169 0.01 -21.79 -4.82
CA GLU A 169 0.76 -21.77 -6.08
C GLU A 169 -0.07 -22.26 -7.26
N ASN A 170 0.00 -21.55 -8.39
CA ASN A 170 -0.79 -21.79 -9.60
C ASN A 170 -2.31 -21.75 -9.37
N GLY A 171 -2.76 -21.18 -8.25
CA GLY A 171 -4.16 -21.09 -7.88
C GLY A 171 -4.41 -20.28 -6.62
N LEU A 172 -5.25 -19.25 -6.76
CA LEU A 172 -5.93 -18.60 -5.64
C LEU A 172 -7.25 -19.32 -5.38
N PHE A 173 -7.44 -19.85 -4.17
CA PHE A 173 -8.58 -20.68 -3.81
C PHE A 173 -9.46 -20.00 -2.76
N SER A 174 -10.73 -19.75 -3.12
CA SER A 174 -11.80 -19.36 -2.20
C SER A 174 -12.51 -20.57 -1.55
N GLY A 175 -12.11 -21.79 -1.91
CA GLY A 175 -12.68 -23.05 -1.45
C GLY A 175 -12.26 -24.22 -2.34
N VAL A 176 -12.97 -25.36 -2.26
CA VAL A 176 -12.58 -26.60 -2.96
C VAL A 176 -12.72 -26.51 -4.49
N ASN A 177 -13.69 -25.74 -4.98
CA ASN A 177 -13.87 -25.54 -6.42
C ASN A 177 -12.76 -24.59 -6.91
N PRO A 178 -11.96 -24.95 -7.92
CA PRO A 178 -10.87 -24.10 -8.41
C PRO A 178 -11.32 -22.79 -9.04
N LYS A 179 -12.62 -22.61 -9.30
CA LYS A 179 -13.22 -21.37 -9.80
C LYS A 179 -14.04 -20.68 -8.73
N ASN A 180 -15.36 -20.77 -8.78
CA ASN A 180 -16.20 -19.99 -7.89
C ASN A 180 -16.63 -20.83 -6.67
N ASN A 181 -16.48 -20.26 -5.48
CA ASN A 181 -17.05 -20.79 -4.24
C ASN A 181 -17.93 -19.71 -3.61
N ALA A 182 -19.25 -19.83 -3.77
CA ALA A 182 -20.20 -18.83 -3.26
C ALA A 182 -20.18 -18.67 -1.72
N GLY A 183 -19.59 -19.64 -1.00
CA GLY A 183 -19.39 -19.59 0.45
C GLY A 183 -18.35 -18.57 0.93
N ASP A 184 -17.53 -18.04 0.02
CA ASP A 184 -16.56 -16.99 0.31
C ASP A 184 -17.16 -15.60 -0.05
N PRO A 185 -17.51 -14.76 0.92
CA PRO A 185 -18.20 -13.50 0.68
C PRO A 185 -17.24 -12.38 0.29
N SER A 186 -17.74 -11.41 -0.50
CA SER A 186 -17.04 -10.12 -0.65
C SER A 186 -16.94 -9.42 0.71
N ILE A 187 -15.75 -8.90 1.03
CA ILE A 187 -15.45 -8.24 2.29
C ILE A 187 -15.57 -6.72 2.16
N SER A 188 -16.26 -6.07 3.09
CA SER A 188 -16.53 -4.62 3.06
C SER A 188 -16.11 -3.87 4.34
N TYR A 189 -15.20 -4.46 5.12
CA TYR A 189 -14.67 -3.84 6.33
C TYR A 189 -13.42 -3.02 6.04
N ARG A 190 -13.25 -1.88 6.74
CA ARG A 190 -12.01 -1.09 6.63
C ARG A 190 -10.81 -1.82 7.23
N PHE A 191 -11.00 -2.59 8.29
CA PHE A 191 -9.97 -3.43 8.90
C PHE A 191 -10.46 -4.87 8.89
N VAL A 192 -9.71 -5.75 8.24
CA VAL A 192 -10.11 -7.14 8.00
C VAL A 192 -9.14 -8.04 8.72
N THR A 193 -9.65 -8.92 9.58
CA THR A 193 -8.86 -10.06 10.07
C THR A 193 -9.06 -11.20 9.08
N ALA A 194 -7.98 -11.68 8.48
CA ALA A 194 -7.97 -12.82 7.57
C ALA A 194 -7.16 -13.96 8.20
N ILE A 195 -7.70 -15.18 8.17
CA ILE A 195 -7.06 -16.38 8.73
C ILE A 195 -7.06 -17.49 7.69
N LEU A 196 -5.88 -18.10 7.53
CA LEU A 196 -5.66 -19.31 6.75
C LEU A 196 -4.98 -20.34 7.64
N LYS A 197 -5.41 -21.59 7.57
CA LYS A 197 -4.71 -22.72 8.19
C LYS A 197 -4.80 -23.95 7.34
N GLY A 198 -3.75 -24.77 7.40
CA GLY A 198 -3.62 -25.97 6.60
C GLY A 198 -2.93 -27.10 7.36
N GLN A 199 -3.37 -28.32 7.09
CA GLN A 199 -2.79 -29.57 7.58
C GLN A 199 -2.99 -30.65 6.50
N PRO A 200 -2.51 -31.90 6.70
CA PRO A 200 -2.67 -32.96 5.71
C PRO A 200 -4.12 -33.10 5.23
N ASN A 201 -4.32 -32.87 3.94
CA ASN A 201 -5.60 -32.88 3.23
C ASN A 201 -6.74 -32.05 3.86
N GLN A 202 -6.46 -31.05 4.69
CA GLN A 202 -7.49 -30.16 5.25
C GLN A 202 -6.98 -28.73 5.38
N TRP A 203 -7.82 -27.75 5.05
CA TRP A 203 -7.52 -26.34 5.22
C TRP A 203 -8.80 -25.53 5.46
N ALA A 204 -8.64 -24.29 5.95
CA ALA A 204 -9.75 -23.40 6.24
C ALA A 204 -9.42 -21.92 5.98
N ILE A 205 -10.45 -21.18 5.58
CA ILE A 205 -10.45 -19.71 5.50
C ILE A 205 -11.46 -19.18 6.51
N ARG A 206 -11.02 -18.23 7.33
CA ARG A 206 -11.91 -17.48 8.23
C ARG A 206 -11.66 -15.98 8.11
N GLY A 207 -12.72 -15.18 8.27
CA GLY A 207 -12.65 -13.73 8.17
C GLY A 207 -13.51 -13.02 9.21
N ALA A 208 -13.08 -11.81 9.59
CA ALA A 208 -13.83 -10.93 10.48
C ALA A 208 -13.57 -9.46 10.19
N ASN A 209 -14.42 -8.59 10.74
CA ASN A 209 -14.09 -7.19 10.94
C ASN A 209 -13.11 -7.09 12.12
N ALA A 210 -11.89 -6.62 11.88
CA ALA A 210 -10.88 -6.47 12.93
C ALA A 210 -11.26 -5.40 13.98
N ALA A 211 -12.17 -4.48 13.65
CA ALA A 211 -12.64 -3.46 14.58
C ALA A 211 -13.78 -3.94 15.50
N SER A 212 -14.46 -5.05 15.19
CA SER A 212 -15.59 -5.56 15.98
C SER A 212 -16.03 -6.97 15.61
N GLY A 213 -16.58 -7.72 16.56
CA GLY A 213 -17.27 -8.99 16.28
C GLY A 213 -16.36 -10.21 16.20
N SER A 214 -16.91 -11.33 15.74
CA SER A 214 -16.28 -12.65 15.72
C SER A 214 -15.92 -13.11 14.30
N LEU A 215 -15.05 -14.13 14.22
CA LEU A 215 -14.71 -14.81 12.98
C LEU A 215 -15.87 -15.63 12.43
N SER A 216 -16.05 -15.55 11.12
CA SER A 216 -16.88 -16.45 10.33
C SER A 216 -15.98 -17.39 9.52
N THR A 217 -16.40 -18.63 9.33
CA THR A 217 -15.69 -19.61 8.50
C THR A 217 -16.29 -19.61 7.10
N TYR A 218 -15.48 -19.29 6.10
CA TYR A 218 -15.89 -19.22 4.69
C TYR A 218 -15.59 -20.54 3.98
N TYR A 219 -14.52 -21.20 4.38
CA TYR A 219 -14.17 -22.54 3.93
C TYR A 219 -13.57 -23.35 5.07
N ASN A 220 -13.91 -24.64 5.14
CA ASN A 220 -13.23 -25.64 5.97
C ASN A 220 -13.46 -27.01 5.33
N GLY A 221 -12.43 -27.61 4.77
CA GLY A 221 -12.58 -28.85 4.02
C GLY A 221 -11.28 -29.34 3.41
N VAL A 222 -11.43 -30.27 2.46
CA VAL A 222 -10.30 -30.96 1.83
C VAL A 222 -9.48 -30.06 0.90
N ARG A 223 -8.26 -30.47 0.56
CA ARG A 223 -7.45 -29.76 -0.44
C ARG A 223 -8.10 -29.86 -1.83
N PRO A 224 -7.89 -28.86 -2.72
CA PRO A 224 -8.22 -29.00 -4.13
C PRO A 224 -7.46 -30.19 -4.76
N ALA A 225 -8.03 -30.78 -5.81
CA ALA A 225 -7.36 -31.83 -6.58
C ALA A 225 -6.19 -31.29 -7.43
N ASN A 226 -5.43 -32.16 -8.08
CA ASN A 226 -4.32 -31.81 -9.00
C ASN A 226 -3.03 -31.33 -8.32
N GLY A 227 -2.55 -32.04 -7.30
CA GLY A 227 -1.20 -31.83 -6.76
C GLY A 227 -1.10 -30.98 -5.50
N TYR A 228 -2.22 -30.49 -4.95
CA TYR A 228 -2.29 -29.78 -3.67
C TYR A 228 -2.44 -30.71 -2.45
N ASN A 229 -2.27 -32.03 -2.64
CA ASN A 229 -2.26 -33.01 -1.55
C ASN A 229 -1.35 -34.21 -1.90
N PRO A 230 -0.32 -34.52 -1.08
CA PRO A 230 0.16 -33.70 0.03
C PRO A 230 0.71 -32.35 -0.46
N MET A 231 0.69 -31.34 0.41
CA MET A 231 1.37 -30.05 0.16
C MET A 231 2.90 -30.23 0.14
N LYS A 232 3.60 -29.26 -0.45
CA LYS A 232 5.06 -29.24 -0.66
C LYS A 232 5.69 -27.91 -0.26
N LYS A 233 5.11 -27.26 0.75
CA LYS A 233 5.52 -25.94 1.25
C LYS A 233 7.03 -25.85 1.48
N GLU A 234 7.65 -24.73 1.13
CA GLU A 234 9.11 -24.56 1.28
C GLU A 234 9.51 -23.70 2.48
N GLY A 235 8.56 -22.99 3.10
CA GLY A 235 8.72 -22.31 4.37
C GLY A 235 9.16 -20.85 4.28
N ALA A 236 9.51 -20.33 3.09
CA ALA A 236 9.82 -18.91 2.95
C ALA A 236 8.61 -18.05 3.34
N ILE A 237 8.86 -16.78 3.68
CA ILE A 237 7.79 -15.85 4.03
C ILE A 237 7.76 -14.73 3.01
N ILE A 238 6.59 -14.47 2.43
CA ILE A 238 6.33 -13.35 1.53
C ILE A 238 5.31 -12.38 2.14
N LEU A 239 5.36 -11.12 1.70
CA LEU A 239 4.38 -10.10 1.99
C LEU A 239 4.22 -9.14 0.78
N GLY A 240 3.00 -9.03 0.28
CA GLY A 240 2.59 -8.07 -0.75
C GLY A 240 2.87 -8.49 -2.20
N ILE A 241 3.36 -9.71 -2.40
CA ILE A 241 3.77 -10.29 -3.68
C ILE A 241 3.36 -11.76 -3.74
N GLY A 242 3.36 -12.36 -4.93
CA GLY A 242 3.26 -13.82 -5.10
C GLY A 242 4.57 -14.58 -4.82
N GLY A 243 4.50 -15.91 -4.75
CA GLY A 243 5.64 -16.79 -4.50
C GLY A 243 6.75 -16.67 -5.53
N ASP A 244 6.40 -16.42 -6.79
CA ASP A 244 7.30 -16.19 -7.91
C ASP A 244 7.75 -14.72 -8.09
N ASN A 245 7.47 -13.87 -7.09
CA ASN A 245 7.69 -12.42 -7.11
C ASN A 245 6.75 -11.65 -8.06
N SER A 246 5.56 -12.17 -8.36
CA SER A 246 4.47 -11.40 -8.98
C SER A 246 4.11 -10.17 -8.15
N VAL A 247 4.34 -8.97 -8.71
CA VAL A 247 4.35 -7.68 -7.97
C VAL A 247 3.23 -6.70 -8.36
N SER A 248 2.21 -7.15 -9.09
CA SER A 248 1.18 -6.25 -9.61
C SER A 248 0.13 -5.84 -8.58
N ALA A 249 0.12 -6.51 -7.43
CA ALA A 249 -0.90 -6.31 -6.41
C ALA A 249 -0.65 -5.10 -5.52
N GLN A 250 -1.68 -4.67 -4.80
CA GLN A 250 -1.57 -3.63 -3.79
C GLN A 250 -2.40 -4.01 -2.57
N GLY A 251 -2.02 -3.48 -1.41
CA GLY A 251 -2.74 -3.70 -0.17
C GLY A 251 -2.07 -3.07 1.04
N THR A 252 -2.67 -3.20 2.22
CA THR A 252 -2.07 -2.69 3.45
C THR A 252 -2.01 -3.80 4.49
N PHE A 253 -0.83 -4.02 5.06
CA PHE A 253 -0.60 -4.95 6.16
C PHE A 253 -0.39 -4.18 7.47
N TYR A 254 -1.12 -4.56 8.52
CA TYR A 254 -0.98 -3.95 9.85
C TYR A 254 -0.21 -4.83 10.82
N GLU A 255 -0.65 -6.08 10.95
CA GLU A 255 -0.03 -7.10 11.78
C GLU A 255 -0.37 -8.49 11.22
N GLY A 256 0.43 -9.49 11.58
CA GLY A 256 0.19 -10.86 11.17
C GLY A 256 1.27 -11.79 11.70
N VAL A 257 0.95 -13.08 11.74
CA VAL A 257 1.86 -14.14 12.19
C VAL A 257 1.68 -15.40 11.35
N MET A 258 2.69 -16.26 11.38
CA MET A 258 2.62 -17.67 10.97
C MET A 258 2.91 -18.56 12.19
N THR A 259 2.33 -19.74 12.22
CA THR A 259 2.38 -20.68 13.36
C THR A 259 2.72 -22.09 12.90
N THR A 260 3.27 -22.90 13.81
CA THR A 260 3.41 -24.34 13.60
C THR A 260 2.20 -25.07 14.19
N GLY A 261 1.66 -26.05 13.48
CA GLY A 261 0.45 -26.78 13.86
C GLY A 261 -0.83 -26.14 13.30
N PHE A 262 -1.95 -26.85 13.40
CA PHE A 262 -3.26 -26.39 12.92
C PHE A 262 -4.03 -25.71 14.07
N PRO A 263 -4.16 -24.37 14.08
CA PRO A 263 -4.81 -23.68 15.20
C PRO A 263 -6.28 -24.09 15.35
N SER A 264 -6.72 -24.29 16.59
CA SER A 264 -8.14 -24.51 16.87
C SER A 264 -8.95 -23.24 16.60
N ASP A 265 -10.22 -23.38 16.21
CA ASP A 265 -11.12 -22.24 16.04
C ASP A 265 -11.24 -21.39 17.31
N ALA A 266 -11.13 -22.02 18.49
CA ALA A 266 -11.14 -21.34 19.79
C ALA A 266 -9.90 -20.45 19.98
N THR A 267 -8.72 -20.93 19.59
CA THR A 267 -7.47 -20.13 19.60
C THR A 267 -7.62 -18.91 18.71
N GLU A 268 -8.12 -19.09 17.49
CA GLU A 268 -8.31 -18.00 16.53
C GLU A 268 -9.37 -17.00 17.01
N ASN A 269 -10.45 -17.47 17.64
CA ASN A 269 -11.47 -16.60 18.23
C ASN A 269 -10.88 -15.73 19.36
N ALA A 270 -9.96 -16.27 20.16
CA ALA A 270 -9.27 -15.50 21.20
C ALA A 270 -8.33 -14.45 20.59
N VAL A 271 -7.65 -14.77 19.48
CA VAL A 271 -6.84 -13.81 18.72
C VAL A 271 -7.72 -12.69 18.14
N GLN A 272 -8.85 -13.03 17.51
CA GLN A 272 -9.79 -12.03 17.00
C GLN A 272 -10.32 -11.11 18.12
N ALA A 273 -10.68 -11.67 19.28
CA ALA A 273 -11.12 -10.87 20.41
C ALA A 273 -10.01 -9.91 20.89
N ASN A 274 -8.75 -10.32 20.85
CA ASN A 274 -7.60 -9.47 21.15
C ASN A 274 -7.42 -8.35 20.10
N ILE A 275 -7.55 -8.66 18.80
CA ILE A 275 -7.48 -7.68 17.71
C ILE A 275 -8.59 -6.62 17.87
N VAL A 276 -9.82 -7.03 18.19
CA VAL A 276 -10.93 -6.10 18.46
C VAL A 276 -10.60 -5.21 19.66
N ALA A 277 -10.00 -5.76 20.71
CA ALA A 277 -9.59 -5.01 21.89
C ALA A 277 -8.45 -4.01 21.59
N ALA A 278 -7.64 -4.25 20.55
CA ALA A 278 -6.64 -3.29 20.07
C ALA A 278 -7.28 -2.03 19.45
N LYS A 279 -8.56 -2.10 19.04
CA LYS A 279 -9.38 -0.98 18.56
C LYS A 279 -8.69 -0.20 17.44
N TYR A 280 -8.41 -0.89 16.33
CA TYR A 280 -7.99 -0.23 15.10
C TYR A 280 -8.99 0.83 14.67
N ALA A 281 -8.48 2.03 14.41
CA ALA A 281 -9.24 3.12 13.83
C ALA A 281 -8.38 3.90 12.83
N THR A 282 -9.03 4.48 11.81
CA THR A 282 -8.37 5.37 10.87
C THR A 282 -7.93 6.66 11.57
N THR A 283 -6.90 7.30 11.04
CA THR A 283 -6.47 8.63 11.49
C THR A 283 -6.05 9.46 10.29
N SER A 284 -5.66 10.71 10.52
CA SER A 284 -5.39 11.67 9.45
C SER A 284 -4.29 11.18 8.50
N LEU A 285 -4.61 11.18 7.21
CA LEU A 285 -3.64 11.00 6.12
C LEU A 285 -2.95 12.31 5.73
N THR A 286 -3.50 13.44 6.17
CA THR A 286 -3.05 14.79 5.84
C THR A 286 -2.42 15.48 7.06
N SER A 287 -1.54 16.44 6.78
CA SER A 287 -0.92 17.33 7.76
C SER A 287 -0.56 18.67 7.10
N GLY A 288 -0.10 19.63 7.89
CA GLY A 288 0.29 20.95 7.36
C GLY A 288 -0.91 21.87 7.07
N PRO A 289 -0.73 22.90 6.24
CA PRO A 289 -1.79 23.83 5.89
C PRO A 289 -2.97 23.12 5.20
N GLY A 290 -4.15 23.17 5.82
CA GLY A 290 -5.35 22.51 5.29
C GLY A 290 -5.80 23.08 3.94
N LEU A 291 -6.32 22.20 3.08
CA LEU A 291 -6.98 22.60 1.82
C LEU A 291 -8.49 22.54 1.99
N THR A 292 -9.19 23.55 1.47
CA THR A 292 -10.65 23.65 1.57
C THR A 292 -11.29 23.10 0.30
N VAL A 293 -12.13 22.07 0.42
CA VAL A 293 -12.90 21.52 -0.71
C VAL A 293 -13.80 22.60 -1.31
N GLY A 294 -13.80 22.71 -2.63
CA GLY A 294 -14.51 23.73 -3.41
C GLY A 294 -13.72 25.01 -3.66
N ALA A 295 -12.60 25.23 -2.95
CA ALA A 295 -11.76 26.40 -3.18
C ALA A 295 -10.98 26.30 -4.50
N SER A 296 -10.77 27.44 -5.15
CA SER A 296 -9.79 27.59 -6.23
C SER A 296 -8.43 27.95 -5.63
N ILE A 297 -7.42 27.18 -5.98
CA ILE A 297 -6.04 27.39 -5.50
C ILE A 297 -5.04 27.46 -6.64
N SER A 298 -3.90 28.07 -6.37
CA SER A 298 -2.68 27.95 -7.18
C SER A 298 -1.54 27.43 -6.31
N LEU A 299 -0.67 26.62 -6.92
CA LEU A 299 0.46 25.93 -6.25
C LEU A 299 1.78 26.54 -6.74
N ARG A 300 2.39 27.41 -5.95
CA ARG A 300 3.66 28.06 -6.30
C ARG A 300 4.85 27.19 -5.90
N ALA A 301 5.80 27.00 -6.80
CA ALA A 301 7.06 26.32 -6.50
C ALA A 301 7.85 27.09 -5.42
N THR A 302 8.65 26.37 -4.62
CA THR A 302 9.48 26.96 -3.56
C THR A 302 10.98 26.81 -3.81
N THR A 303 11.37 26.11 -4.89
CA THR A 303 12.77 25.94 -5.27
C THR A 303 13.43 27.28 -5.59
N PRO A 304 14.60 27.60 -4.99
CA PRO A 304 15.34 28.82 -5.31
C PRO A 304 15.57 28.98 -6.82
N GLY A 305 15.25 30.15 -7.37
CA GLY A 305 15.32 30.43 -8.82
C GLY A 305 14.06 30.07 -9.61
N TYR A 306 13.08 29.41 -9.00
CA TYR A 306 11.82 28.99 -9.62
C TYR A 306 10.58 29.47 -8.84
N ASP A 307 10.76 30.34 -7.85
CA ASP A 307 9.72 30.84 -6.93
C ASP A 307 8.67 31.78 -7.55
N THR A 308 8.85 32.13 -8.82
CA THR A 308 7.85 32.83 -9.65
C THR A 308 6.97 31.88 -10.46
N ARG A 309 7.19 30.57 -10.37
CA ARG A 309 6.49 29.55 -11.15
C ARG A 309 5.38 28.88 -10.35
N TYR A 310 4.31 28.54 -11.05
CA TYR A 310 3.13 27.84 -10.52
C TYR A 310 2.88 26.56 -11.28
N LEU A 311 2.37 25.53 -10.59
CA LEU A 311 1.87 24.31 -11.22
C LEU A 311 0.70 24.67 -12.13
N ALA A 312 0.87 24.41 -13.41
CA ALA A 312 -0.06 24.69 -14.49
C ALA A 312 -0.10 23.49 -15.44
N HIS A 313 -0.72 23.63 -16.62
CA HIS A 313 -0.62 22.62 -17.66
C HIS A 313 -0.61 23.24 -19.07
N THR A 314 -0.17 22.44 -20.05
CA THR A 314 -0.28 22.71 -21.48
C THR A 314 -0.78 21.45 -22.17
N GLY A 315 -1.98 21.50 -22.72
CA GLY A 315 -2.69 20.27 -23.09
C GLY A 315 -2.82 19.36 -21.87
N SER A 316 -2.44 18.09 -22.00
CA SER A 316 -2.43 17.13 -20.90
C SER A 316 -1.21 17.20 -20.00
N THR A 317 -0.13 17.89 -20.39
CA THR A 317 1.12 17.90 -19.61
C THR A 317 1.02 18.87 -18.46
N VAL A 318 1.12 18.37 -17.22
CA VAL A 318 1.25 19.22 -16.04
C VAL A 318 2.71 19.69 -15.94
N ASN A 319 2.90 21.00 -15.77
CA ASN A 319 4.20 21.65 -15.80
C ASN A 319 4.24 22.83 -14.82
N THR A 320 5.38 23.51 -14.71
CA THR A 320 5.46 24.79 -14.00
C THR A 320 5.65 25.92 -15.00
N GLN A 321 4.94 27.04 -14.80
CA GLN A 321 5.02 28.22 -15.67
C GLN A 321 5.05 29.50 -14.82
N VAL A 322 5.64 30.58 -15.36
CA VAL A 322 5.58 31.90 -14.71
C VAL A 322 4.18 32.47 -14.91
N VAL A 323 3.48 32.73 -13.81
CA VAL A 323 2.11 33.25 -13.84
C VAL A 323 2.01 34.49 -12.95
N THR A 324 1.45 35.55 -13.50
CA THR A 324 1.24 36.83 -12.80
C THR A 324 -0.20 37.31 -13.01
N SER A 325 -0.60 38.38 -12.33
CA SER A 325 -1.91 39.01 -12.55
C SER A 325 -2.12 39.49 -14.00
N SER A 326 -1.03 39.83 -14.70
CA SER A 326 -1.03 40.27 -16.10
C SER A 326 -0.97 39.14 -17.13
N SER A 327 -0.79 37.88 -16.70
CA SER A 327 -0.87 36.72 -17.59
C SER A 327 -2.24 36.63 -18.27
N ALA A 328 -2.29 36.00 -19.45
CA ALA A 328 -3.54 35.74 -20.16
C ALA A 328 -4.53 34.96 -19.28
N THR A 329 -5.83 35.21 -19.46
CA THR A 329 -6.89 34.55 -18.69
C THR A 329 -6.80 33.02 -18.76
N LEU A 330 -6.51 32.48 -19.95
CA LEU A 330 -6.34 31.04 -20.12
C LEU A 330 -5.21 30.48 -19.25
N LEU A 331 -4.04 31.12 -19.24
CA LEU A 331 -2.92 30.67 -18.40
C LEU A 331 -3.26 30.77 -16.90
N LYS A 332 -3.98 31.82 -16.50
CA LYS A 332 -4.46 31.95 -15.12
C LYS A 332 -5.42 30.81 -14.73
N GLN A 333 -6.28 30.38 -15.65
CA GLN A 333 -7.15 29.22 -15.44
C GLN A 333 -6.36 27.90 -15.42
N GLN A 334 -5.41 27.71 -16.34
CA GLN A 334 -4.53 26.54 -16.39
C GLN A 334 -3.65 26.38 -15.15
N ALA A 335 -3.37 27.47 -14.45
CA ALA A 335 -2.62 27.49 -13.18
C ALA A 335 -3.53 27.54 -11.93
N SER A 336 -4.84 27.36 -12.10
CA SER A 336 -5.83 27.35 -11.03
C SER A 336 -6.53 26.00 -10.96
N TRP A 337 -6.67 25.49 -9.74
CA TRP A 337 -7.16 24.14 -9.47
C TRP A 337 -8.29 24.20 -8.46
N THR A 338 -9.44 23.61 -8.78
CA THR A 338 -10.52 23.41 -7.82
C THR A 338 -10.16 22.21 -6.94
N VAL A 339 -10.04 22.43 -5.63
CA VAL A 339 -9.84 21.34 -4.67
C VAL A 339 -11.13 20.56 -4.53
N ARG A 340 -11.08 19.25 -4.78
CA ARG A 340 -12.17 18.31 -4.56
C ARG A 340 -11.83 17.34 -3.42
N ALA A 341 -12.85 16.73 -2.82
CA ALA A 341 -12.62 15.53 -2.02
C ALA A 341 -11.91 14.48 -2.88
N GLY A 342 -10.93 13.77 -2.30
CA GLY A 342 -10.16 12.78 -3.03
C GLY A 342 -11.05 11.70 -3.63
N LEU A 343 -10.89 11.46 -4.94
CA LEU A 343 -11.75 10.55 -5.70
C LEU A 343 -11.63 9.09 -5.23
N GLY A 344 -10.43 8.66 -4.86
CA GLY A 344 -10.13 7.33 -4.32
C GLY A 344 -10.16 7.27 -2.79
N ASN A 345 -9.99 8.42 -2.11
CA ASN A 345 -10.05 8.51 -0.65
C ASN A 345 -10.47 9.92 -0.19
N SER A 346 -11.63 10.02 0.47
CA SER A 346 -12.21 11.29 0.90
C SER A 346 -11.47 11.99 2.04
N ALA A 347 -10.53 11.32 2.71
CA ALA A 347 -9.63 11.95 3.69
C ALA A 347 -8.47 12.72 3.01
N CYS A 348 -8.34 12.61 1.69
CA CYS A 348 -7.36 13.30 0.87
C CYS A 348 -8.07 14.16 -0.19
N TYR A 349 -7.34 14.64 -1.19
CA TYR A 349 -7.82 15.62 -2.16
C TYR A 349 -7.60 15.16 -3.60
N SER A 350 -8.39 15.73 -4.51
CA SER A 350 -8.15 15.68 -5.96
C SER A 350 -8.17 17.11 -6.52
N PHE A 351 -7.37 17.38 -7.54
CA PHE A 351 -7.19 18.73 -8.09
C PHE A 351 -7.80 18.81 -9.50
N GLU A 352 -8.97 19.43 -9.62
CA GLU A 352 -9.67 19.60 -10.89
C GLU A 352 -9.20 20.87 -11.61
N SER A 353 -8.92 20.80 -12.91
CA SER A 353 -8.56 21.98 -13.71
C SER A 353 -9.71 22.99 -13.77
N ARG A 354 -9.37 24.29 -13.72
CA ARG A 354 -10.35 25.38 -13.88
C ARG A 354 -10.77 25.62 -15.32
N ASP A 355 -9.86 25.53 -16.28
CA ASP A 355 -10.19 25.71 -17.71
C ASP A 355 -10.82 24.45 -18.32
N THR A 356 -10.54 23.27 -17.77
CA THR A 356 -11.05 21.98 -18.27
C THR A 356 -11.79 21.21 -17.15
N PRO A 357 -13.02 21.62 -16.77
CA PRO A 357 -13.82 20.91 -15.77
C PRO A 357 -14.06 19.44 -16.12
N GLY A 358 -14.15 18.59 -15.09
CA GLY A 358 -14.21 17.14 -15.23
C GLY A 358 -12.85 16.46 -15.46
N SER A 359 -11.77 17.24 -15.59
CA SER A 359 -10.40 16.72 -15.69
C SER A 359 -9.57 17.08 -14.46
N PHE A 360 -8.76 16.11 -14.01
CA PHE A 360 -8.02 16.17 -12.76
C PHE A 360 -6.53 15.97 -13.01
N ILE A 361 -5.68 16.57 -12.16
CA ILE A 361 -4.31 16.09 -12.04
C ILE A 361 -4.37 14.64 -11.57
N ARG A 362 -3.73 13.76 -12.32
CA ARG A 362 -3.42 12.38 -11.91
C ARG A 362 -1.99 12.04 -12.28
N HIS A 363 -1.43 11.01 -11.68
CA HIS A 363 -0.19 10.44 -12.21
C HIS A 363 -0.47 9.33 -13.23
N ASN A 364 0.43 9.14 -14.18
CA ASN A 364 0.47 7.98 -15.05
C ASN A 364 1.90 7.74 -15.51
N ASN A 365 2.39 6.52 -15.29
CA ASN A 365 3.82 6.23 -15.34
C ASN A 365 4.64 7.25 -14.53
N PHE A 366 4.11 7.65 -13.38
CA PHE A 366 4.68 8.64 -12.46
C PHE A 366 4.87 10.06 -13.04
N VAL A 367 4.29 10.36 -14.21
CA VAL A 367 4.19 11.73 -14.75
C VAL A 367 2.85 12.34 -14.33
N LEU A 368 2.84 13.58 -13.86
CA LEU A 368 1.59 14.29 -13.60
C LEU A 368 0.99 14.74 -14.93
N VAL A 369 -0.26 14.37 -15.16
CA VAL A 369 -1.00 14.74 -16.35
C VAL A 369 -2.41 15.18 -15.98
N LEU A 370 -2.99 16.01 -16.83
CA LEU A 370 -4.41 16.34 -16.78
C LEU A 370 -5.20 15.24 -17.51
N GLY A 371 -6.03 14.51 -16.77
CA GLY A 371 -6.86 13.44 -17.30
C GLY A 371 -8.34 13.62 -16.96
N ALA A 372 -9.21 13.39 -17.95
CA ALA A 372 -10.66 13.34 -17.71
C ALA A 372 -11.00 12.20 -16.75
N ASN A 373 -11.94 12.45 -15.82
CA ASN A 373 -12.43 11.40 -14.94
C ASN A 373 -13.32 10.43 -15.72
N ASP A 374 -12.87 9.19 -15.90
CA ASP A 374 -13.60 8.11 -16.57
C ASP A 374 -14.45 7.27 -15.60
N GLY A 375 -14.43 7.58 -14.30
CA GLY A 375 -15.16 6.87 -13.26
C GLY A 375 -14.51 5.54 -12.82
N SER A 376 -13.36 5.18 -13.40
CA SER A 376 -12.64 3.95 -13.03
C SER A 376 -11.98 4.10 -11.66
N LYS A 377 -11.86 2.96 -10.96
CA LYS A 377 -11.07 2.88 -9.72
C LYS A 377 -9.64 3.38 -9.95
N GLN A 378 -8.98 2.97 -11.03
CA GLN A 378 -7.62 3.39 -11.35
C GLN A 378 -7.49 4.91 -11.48
N MET A 379 -8.37 5.56 -12.23
CA MET A 379 -8.38 7.03 -12.37
C MET A 379 -8.58 7.72 -11.01
N HIS A 380 -9.49 7.20 -10.18
CA HIS A 380 -9.74 7.74 -8.85
C HIS A 380 -8.52 7.62 -7.93
N GLU A 381 -7.83 6.48 -7.94
CA GLU A 381 -6.62 6.25 -7.14
C GLU A 381 -5.46 7.12 -7.63
N ASP A 382 -5.22 7.19 -8.94
CA ASP A 382 -4.15 7.99 -9.55
C ASP A 382 -4.35 9.50 -9.40
N ALA A 383 -5.60 9.95 -9.24
CA ALA A 383 -5.98 11.34 -9.04
C ALA A 383 -6.13 11.75 -7.57
N THR A 384 -5.77 10.89 -6.62
CA THR A 384 -5.90 11.18 -5.18
C THR A 384 -4.56 11.46 -4.53
N PHE A 385 -4.49 12.60 -3.84
CA PHE A 385 -3.28 13.08 -3.18
C PHE A 385 -3.55 13.64 -1.79
N CYS A 386 -2.68 13.33 -0.85
CA CYS A 386 -2.78 13.74 0.54
C CYS A 386 -1.78 14.88 0.80
N ALA A 387 -2.28 16.05 1.20
CA ALA A 387 -1.43 17.19 1.57
C ALA A 387 -0.74 16.94 2.90
N GLN A 388 0.55 17.25 2.97
CA GLN A 388 1.37 17.21 4.17
C GLN A 388 2.12 18.53 4.36
N SER A 389 2.63 18.79 5.57
CA SER A 389 3.58 19.89 5.79
C SER A 389 4.72 19.84 4.77
N GLY A 390 5.06 20.97 4.17
CA GLY A 390 6.15 21.06 3.19
C GLY A 390 7.46 20.48 3.71
N LEU A 391 8.11 19.63 2.92
CA LEU A 391 9.36 18.95 3.28
C LEU A 391 10.51 19.93 3.54
N ASN A 392 10.46 21.14 2.96
CA ASN A 392 11.41 22.23 3.24
C ASN A 392 10.88 23.25 4.28
N GLY A 393 9.76 22.96 4.94
CA GLY A 393 9.10 23.85 5.89
C GLY A 393 8.18 24.91 5.27
N GLN A 394 8.05 24.97 3.94
CA GLN A 394 7.19 25.94 3.26
C GLN A 394 5.94 25.27 2.68
N GLY A 395 4.77 25.79 3.05
CA GLY A 395 3.49 25.38 2.46
C GLY A 395 3.22 23.87 2.61
N ASN A 396 2.93 23.22 1.48
CA ASN A 396 2.51 21.83 1.41
C ASN A 396 3.44 20.98 0.54
N SER A 397 3.61 19.72 0.92
CA SER A 397 4.05 18.65 0.02
C SER A 397 2.85 17.75 -0.28
N ILE A 398 2.61 17.48 -1.56
CA ILE A 398 1.39 16.78 -2.02
C ILE A 398 1.76 15.34 -2.37
N ARG A 399 1.41 14.38 -1.50
CA ARG A 399 1.81 12.97 -1.64
C ARG A 399 0.77 12.19 -2.44
N ALA A 400 1.18 11.34 -3.39
CA ALA A 400 0.27 10.40 -4.04
C ALA A 400 -0.31 9.41 -3.02
N TRP A 401 -1.63 9.20 -3.04
CA TRP A 401 -2.27 8.29 -2.09
C TRP A 401 -1.96 6.83 -2.40
N ASN A 402 -2.06 6.41 -3.67
CA ASN A 402 -1.81 5.02 -4.08
C ASN A 402 -0.32 4.66 -4.21
N TYR A 403 0.57 5.66 -4.23
CA TYR A 403 2.02 5.47 -4.13
C TYR A 403 2.60 6.42 -3.06
N PRO A 404 2.52 6.10 -1.76
CA PRO A 404 2.92 7.02 -0.69
C PRO A 404 4.43 7.29 -0.57
N THR A 405 5.24 6.74 -1.47
CA THR A 405 6.66 7.10 -1.67
C THR A 405 6.81 8.26 -2.65
N CYS A 406 5.77 8.58 -3.42
CA CYS A 406 5.75 9.55 -4.51
C CYS A 406 5.03 10.85 -4.13
N TRP A 407 5.52 11.97 -4.67
CA TRP A 407 5.06 13.33 -4.34
C TRP A 407 4.99 14.19 -5.59
N PHE A 408 4.11 15.18 -5.60
CA PHE A 408 4.17 16.26 -6.60
C PHE A 408 5.54 16.89 -6.55
N ARG A 409 6.30 16.69 -7.61
CA ARG A 409 7.63 17.22 -7.79
C ARG A 409 7.71 17.89 -9.15
N HIS A 410 8.31 19.07 -9.23
CA HIS A 410 8.79 19.56 -10.53
C HIS A 410 10.23 19.09 -10.80
N TYR A 411 10.48 18.67 -12.04
CA TYR A 411 11.82 18.37 -12.54
C TYR A 411 11.91 18.88 -13.97
N ASP A 412 12.90 19.72 -14.28
CA ASP A 412 13.00 20.44 -15.56
C ASP A 412 11.68 21.13 -15.98
N ASN A 413 10.98 21.70 -14.99
CA ASN A 413 9.68 22.35 -15.11
C ASN A 413 8.50 21.45 -15.53
N VAL A 414 8.64 20.13 -15.53
CA VAL A 414 7.54 19.17 -15.72
C VAL A 414 7.11 18.59 -14.38
N GLY A 415 5.82 18.30 -14.21
CA GLY A 415 5.26 17.71 -12.99
C GLY A 415 5.37 16.18 -12.99
N TYR A 416 5.84 15.61 -11.88
CA TYR A 416 5.96 14.18 -11.64
C TYR A 416 5.39 13.79 -10.27
N ALA A 417 5.02 12.52 -10.14
CA ALA A 417 4.82 11.84 -8.86
C ALA A 417 6.14 11.12 -8.51
N ALA A 418 7.09 11.87 -7.97
CA ALA A 418 8.49 11.42 -7.81
C ALA A 418 8.84 11.00 -6.38
N ARG A 419 9.85 10.14 -6.27
CA ARG A 419 10.43 9.64 -5.01
C ARG A 419 11.71 10.38 -4.67
N ASN A 420 12.12 10.31 -3.40
CA ASN A 420 13.39 10.87 -2.96
C ASN A 420 14.53 9.85 -3.14
N GLY A 421 15.10 9.82 -4.33
CA GLY A 421 15.95 8.73 -4.81
C GLY A 421 15.11 7.60 -5.41
N GLY A 422 15.47 7.15 -6.60
CA GLY A 422 14.76 6.10 -7.33
C GLY A 422 15.37 5.82 -8.70
N VAL A 423 14.74 4.92 -9.44
CA VAL A 423 15.22 4.45 -10.76
C VAL A 423 14.93 5.42 -11.90
N HIS A 424 13.98 6.35 -11.71
CA HIS A 424 13.66 7.34 -12.72
C HIS A 424 14.56 8.58 -12.59
N PHE A 425 14.89 9.22 -13.70
CA PHE A 425 15.75 10.42 -13.69
C PHE A 425 15.14 11.55 -12.83
N PHE A 426 13.81 11.67 -12.79
CA PHE A 426 13.09 12.68 -11.99
C PHE A 426 13.01 12.34 -10.49
N ASP A 427 13.45 11.15 -10.07
CA ASP A 427 13.58 10.77 -8.66
C ASP A 427 14.92 11.24 -8.05
N ALA A 428 15.69 12.08 -8.76
CA ALA A 428 16.98 12.57 -8.26
C ALA A 428 16.88 13.16 -6.85
N ALA A 429 17.69 12.69 -5.89
CA ALA A 429 17.62 13.16 -4.50
C ALA A 429 18.00 14.65 -4.35
N GLY A 430 18.80 15.18 -5.28
CA GLY A 430 19.14 16.60 -5.33
C GLY A 430 17.89 17.48 -5.43
N SER A 431 17.83 18.53 -4.61
CA SER A 431 16.70 19.48 -4.52
C SER A 431 15.33 18.89 -4.14
N PHE A 432 15.23 17.59 -3.85
CA PHE A 432 13.93 16.88 -3.69
C PHE A 432 12.95 17.63 -2.77
N ASN A 433 13.39 18.00 -1.56
CA ASN A 433 12.52 18.67 -0.59
C ASN A 433 11.96 20.01 -1.10
N ASN A 434 12.76 20.78 -1.83
CA ASN A 434 12.32 22.07 -2.39
C ASN A 434 11.37 21.85 -3.57
N ASP A 435 11.74 20.92 -4.46
CA ASP A 435 10.98 20.63 -5.67
C ASP A 435 9.62 19.98 -5.37
N ALA A 436 9.50 19.35 -4.21
CA ALA A 436 8.28 18.74 -3.71
C ALA A 436 7.51 19.61 -2.70
N SER A 437 7.88 20.88 -2.49
CA SER A 437 7.20 21.81 -1.58
C SER A 437 6.59 22.99 -2.32
N TRP A 438 5.33 23.28 -2.01
CA TRP A 438 4.47 24.20 -2.74
C TRP A 438 3.76 25.18 -1.79
N VAL A 439 3.88 26.48 -2.06
CA VAL A 439 3.05 27.48 -1.36
C VAL A 439 1.70 27.54 -2.05
N VAL A 440 0.64 27.29 -1.28
CA VAL A 440 -0.75 27.37 -1.76
C VAL A 440 -1.28 28.78 -1.55
N SER A 441 -1.86 29.36 -2.60
CA SER A 441 -2.56 30.65 -2.57
C SER A 441 -3.95 30.52 -3.19
N THR A 442 -4.76 31.58 -3.06
CA THR A 442 -5.98 31.72 -3.88
C THR A 442 -5.62 31.56 -5.36
N GLY A 443 -6.47 30.83 -6.09
CA GLY A 443 -6.32 30.63 -7.53
C GLY A 443 -6.33 31.96 -8.29
N PHE A 444 -5.61 32.00 -9.41
CA PHE A 444 -5.67 33.14 -10.34
C PHE A 444 -7.03 33.26 -11.08
N ALA A 445 -7.86 32.21 -11.05
CA ALA A 445 -9.20 32.14 -11.67
C ALA A 445 -10.23 31.28 -10.90
#